data_AF-A0A2N0EUP0-F1
#
_entry.id   AF-A0A2N0EUP0-F1
#
_cell.length_a   1.000
_cell.length_b   1.000
_cell.length_c   1.000
_cell.angle_alpha   90.00
_cell.angle_beta   90.00
_cell.angle_gamma   90.00
#
_symmetry.space_group_name_H-M   'P 1'
#
loop_
_entity.id
_entity.type
_entity.pdbx_description
1 polymer ?
#
loop_
_entity_poly.entity_id
_entity_poly.type
_entity_poly.pdbx_seq_one_letter_code
_entity_poly.pdbx_strand_id
1 'polypeptide(L)'
;MKKIAVFLVLGILTTSCNEKFDYKYKDKAQVVSCPGADNALLNEALFSFENDIASFYNQDNYPLGSPMFFEFGYANYMYTGATAEADFKNMVSPYTLQILEKLKKEKQLWEKSSKETTLNYKSEFVQCLIENIKNQEIKQKIQTLLDVDYLNPAFMAEFYRVNSVDALDDKYFALFIALETYYPRLMKIEFTALETVE
;
A
#
# COMPACT_ATOMS: atom_id res chain seq x y z
N MET A 1 70.19 0.87 -18.77
CA MET A 1 68.89 1.58 -18.87
C MET A 1 67.82 0.72 -18.19
N LYS A 2 67.45 1.03 -16.94
CA LYS A 2 66.42 0.30 -16.18
C LYS A 2 65.04 0.89 -16.51
N LYS A 3 64.11 0.09 -17.03
CA LYS A 3 62.71 0.49 -17.23
C LYS A 3 61.94 0.21 -15.94
N ILE A 4 61.38 1.24 -15.33
CA ILE A 4 60.48 1.14 -14.17
C ILE A 4 59.08 0.92 -14.75
N ALA A 5 58.49 -0.24 -14.46
CA ALA A 5 57.08 -0.51 -14.75
C ALA A 5 56.24 0.06 -13.60
N VAL A 6 55.46 1.11 -13.89
CA VAL A 6 54.47 1.66 -12.96
C VAL A 6 53.16 0.94 -13.24
N PHE A 7 52.74 0.06 -12.33
CA PHE A 7 51.40 -0.51 -12.34
C PHE A 7 50.42 0.50 -11.74
N LEU A 8 49.50 0.98 -12.58
CA LEU A 8 48.40 1.86 -12.19
C LEU A 8 47.28 0.98 -11.63
N VAL A 9 47.11 0.97 -10.30
CA VAL A 9 45.97 0.31 -9.64
C VAL A 9 44.78 1.26 -9.76
N LEU A 10 43.86 0.95 -10.67
CA LEU A 10 42.58 1.64 -10.80
C LEU A 10 41.64 1.11 -9.71
N GLY A 11 41.50 1.85 -8.61
CA GLY A 11 40.51 1.55 -7.57
C GLY A 11 39.11 1.81 -8.10
N ILE A 12 38.33 0.75 -8.31
CA ILE A 12 36.89 0.86 -8.60
C ILE A 12 36.22 1.25 -7.27
N LEU A 13 35.94 2.54 -7.12
CA LEU A 13 35.03 3.02 -6.09
C LEU A 13 33.61 2.59 -6.49
N THR A 14 33.12 1.49 -5.93
CA THR A 14 31.68 1.18 -5.97
C THR A 14 30.98 2.16 -5.04
N THR A 15 30.59 3.32 -5.56
CA THR A 15 29.66 4.21 -4.86
C THR A 15 28.32 3.47 -4.78
N SER A 16 28.04 2.85 -3.64
CA SER A 16 26.69 2.45 -3.27
C SER A 16 25.88 3.74 -3.13
N CYS A 17 25.27 4.16 -4.22
CA CYS A 17 24.24 5.18 -4.19
C CYS A 17 23.03 4.50 -3.56
N ASN A 18 22.77 4.72 -2.27
CA ASN A 18 21.45 4.48 -1.74
C ASN A 18 20.52 5.45 -2.48
N GLU A 19 19.78 4.95 -3.47
CA GLU A 19 18.73 5.73 -4.11
C GLU A 19 17.82 6.27 -3.01
N LYS A 20 17.79 7.59 -2.87
CA LYS A 20 16.86 8.25 -1.98
C LYS A 20 15.48 8.07 -2.60
N PHE A 21 14.62 7.35 -1.90
CA PHE A 21 13.22 7.26 -2.26
C PHE A 21 12.61 8.66 -2.26
N ASP A 22 12.15 9.09 -3.42
CA ASP A 22 11.49 10.38 -3.58
C ASP A 22 10.01 10.22 -3.23
N TYR A 23 9.62 10.81 -2.11
CA TYR A 23 8.24 10.84 -1.63
C TYR A 23 7.41 11.72 -2.57
N LYS A 24 6.65 11.10 -3.49
CA LYS A 24 5.82 11.76 -4.51
C LYS A 24 4.70 12.60 -3.92
N TYR A 25 4.17 12.22 -2.76
CA TYR A 25 3.05 12.88 -2.10
C TYR A 25 3.46 13.69 -0.86
N LYS A 26 4.74 14.05 -0.72
CA LYS A 26 5.27 14.88 0.38
C LYS A 26 4.59 16.23 0.57
N ASP A 27 4.02 16.79 -0.50
CA ASP A 27 3.29 18.06 -0.48
C ASP A 27 1.81 17.90 -0.11
N LYS A 28 1.30 16.67 -0.02
CA LYS A 28 -0.05 16.38 0.49
C LYS A 28 -0.01 16.34 2.02
N ALA A 29 -1.10 16.79 2.65
CA ALA A 29 -1.24 16.73 4.09
C ALA A 29 -1.13 15.27 4.58
N GLN A 30 -0.53 15.08 5.76
CA GLN A 30 -0.58 13.81 6.49
C GLN A 30 -2.03 13.58 6.94
N VAL A 31 -2.72 12.63 6.32
CA VAL A 31 -4.16 12.40 6.59
C VAL A 31 -4.43 11.34 7.65
N VAL A 32 -3.44 10.50 7.94
CA VAL A 32 -3.46 9.50 9.01
C VAL A 32 -2.24 9.73 9.90
N SER A 33 -2.41 9.75 11.22
CA SER A 33 -1.29 9.87 12.15
C SER A 33 -1.45 8.88 13.29
N CYS A 34 -0.73 7.76 13.19
CA CYS A 34 -0.74 6.69 14.19
C CYS A 34 0.68 6.34 14.64
N PRO A 35 0.90 6.02 15.92
CA PRO A 35 2.20 5.54 16.39
C PRO A 35 2.52 4.13 15.85
N GLY A 36 3.78 3.71 15.97
CA GLY A 36 4.21 2.34 15.66
C GLY A 36 4.61 2.06 14.20
N ALA A 37 4.54 3.03 13.30
CA ALA A 37 4.99 2.88 11.90
C ALA A 37 5.45 4.21 11.27
N ASP A 38 6.11 4.14 10.11
CA ASP A 38 6.49 5.32 9.32
C ASP A 38 5.24 5.96 8.68
N ASN A 39 4.70 6.99 9.34
CA ASN A 39 3.53 7.73 8.87
C ASN A 39 3.74 8.35 7.48
N ALA A 40 4.95 8.79 7.13
CA ALA A 40 5.21 9.38 5.82
C ALA A 40 5.12 8.31 4.73
N LEU A 41 5.73 7.13 4.96
CA LEU A 41 5.59 5.98 4.05
C LEU A 41 4.13 5.54 3.89
N LEU A 42 3.36 5.56 4.97
CA LEU A 42 1.95 5.15 4.95
C LEU A 42 1.05 6.18 4.27
N ASN A 43 1.40 7.46 4.33
CA ASN A 43 0.75 8.51 3.53
C ASN A 43 0.98 8.27 2.04
N GLU A 44 2.22 7.95 1.66
CA GLU A 44 2.54 7.55 0.28
C GLU A 44 1.75 6.31 -0.12
N ALA A 45 1.68 5.31 0.75
CA ALA A 45 0.95 4.07 0.49
C ALA A 45 -0.54 4.30 0.24
N LEU A 46 -1.18 5.15 1.03
CA LEU A 46 -2.58 5.52 0.83
C LEU A 46 -2.79 6.19 -0.53
N PHE A 47 -2.05 7.27 -0.80
CA PHE A 47 -2.25 8.03 -2.03
C PHE A 47 -1.85 7.24 -3.28
N SER A 48 -0.86 6.35 -3.19
CA SER A 48 -0.51 5.47 -4.31
C SER A 48 -1.61 4.46 -4.60
N PHE A 49 -2.16 3.84 -3.56
CA PHE A 49 -3.32 2.96 -3.70
C PHE A 49 -4.51 3.68 -4.35
N GLU A 50 -4.88 4.87 -3.86
CA GLU A 50 -5.98 5.66 -4.40
C GLU A 50 -5.78 6.00 -5.88
N ASN A 51 -4.56 6.38 -6.27
CA ASN A 51 -4.26 6.71 -7.67
C ASN A 51 -4.23 5.47 -8.56
N ASP A 52 -3.69 4.35 -8.08
CA ASP A 52 -3.62 3.10 -8.86
C ASP A 52 -5.02 2.55 -9.16
N ILE A 53 -5.88 2.44 -8.13
CA ILE A 53 -7.25 1.96 -8.34
C ILE A 53 -8.05 2.90 -9.24
N ALA A 54 -7.93 4.21 -9.02
CA ALA A 54 -8.66 5.20 -9.81
C ALA A 54 -8.19 5.20 -11.26
N SER A 55 -6.88 5.15 -11.51
CA SER A 55 -6.32 5.11 -12.86
C SER A 55 -6.71 3.83 -13.60
N PHE A 56 -6.62 2.68 -12.94
CA PHE A 56 -6.93 1.39 -13.54
C PHE A 56 -8.39 1.27 -13.97
N TYR A 57 -9.32 1.78 -13.16
CA TYR A 57 -10.76 1.72 -13.44
C TYR A 57 -11.29 2.93 -14.22
N ASN A 58 -10.47 3.90 -14.63
CA ASN A 58 -10.92 5.13 -15.30
C ASN A 58 -11.33 4.94 -16.79
N GLN A 59 -12.17 3.95 -17.07
CA GLN A 59 -12.65 3.63 -18.43
C GLN A 59 -13.48 4.78 -19.04
N ASP A 60 -14.15 5.55 -18.20
CA ASP A 60 -14.99 6.68 -18.58
C ASP A 60 -14.20 8.00 -18.77
N ASN A 61 -12.86 7.96 -18.65
CA ASN A 61 -11.96 9.10 -18.85
C ASN A 61 -12.31 10.33 -17.99
N TYR A 62 -12.67 10.12 -16.72
CA TYR A 62 -12.83 11.20 -15.76
C TYR A 62 -11.53 12.01 -15.64
N PRO A 63 -11.61 13.34 -15.44
CA PRO A 63 -10.42 14.15 -15.25
C PRO A 63 -9.58 13.63 -14.09
N LEU A 64 -8.27 13.49 -14.30
CA LEU A 64 -7.34 12.98 -13.30
C LEU A 64 -7.41 13.83 -12.02
N GLY A 65 -7.58 13.15 -10.89
CA GLY A 65 -7.68 13.80 -9.58
C GLY A 65 -9.04 14.43 -9.26
N SER A 66 -10.05 14.30 -10.13
CA SER A 66 -11.42 14.74 -9.82
C SER A 66 -12.07 13.84 -8.75
N PRO A 67 -13.11 14.31 -8.03
CA PRO A 67 -13.84 13.45 -7.09
C PRO A 67 -14.37 12.17 -7.74
N MET A 68 -14.96 12.29 -8.93
CA MET A 68 -15.51 11.16 -9.68
C MET A 68 -14.44 10.13 -10.09
N PHE A 69 -13.21 10.58 -10.38
CA PHE A 69 -12.07 9.71 -10.65
C PHE A 69 -11.78 8.78 -9.46
N PHE A 70 -11.75 9.32 -8.23
CA PHE A 70 -11.52 8.51 -7.04
C PHE A 70 -12.75 7.69 -6.62
N GLU A 71 -13.94 8.27 -6.66
CA GLU A 71 -15.22 7.57 -6.37
C GLU A 71 -15.35 6.30 -7.22
N PHE A 72 -15.11 6.42 -8.53
CA PHE A 72 -15.21 5.29 -9.44
C PHE A 72 -14.13 4.24 -9.19
N GLY A 73 -12.91 4.67 -8.87
CA GLY A 73 -11.81 3.79 -8.46
C GLY A 73 -12.17 2.93 -7.26
N TYR A 74 -12.66 3.55 -6.20
CA TYR A 74 -13.11 2.84 -4.99
C TYR A 74 -14.28 1.91 -5.28
N ALA A 75 -15.33 2.41 -5.94
CA ALA A 75 -16.53 1.62 -6.23
C ALA A 75 -16.18 0.32 -6.96
N ASN A 76 -15.33 0.37 -7.98
CA ASN A 76 -14.93 -0.82 -8.74
C ASN A 76 -13.94 -1.71 -7.99
N TYR A 77 -12.96 -1.12 -7.30
CA TYR A 77 -12.00 -1.89 -6.53
C TYR A 77 -12.67 -2.73 -5.44
N MET A 78 -13.67 -2.19 -4.73
CA MET A 78 -14.34 -2.94 -3.66
C MET A 78 -15.05 -4.21 -4.13
N TYR A 79 -15.42 -4.33 -5.41
CA TYR A 79 -16.02 -5.55 -5.93
C TYR A 79 -15.03 -6.73 -5.99
N THR A 80 -13.75 -6.45 -6.24
CA THR A 80 -12.77 -7.48 -6.64
C THR A 80 -11.49 -7.51 -5.80
N GLY A 81 -11.15 -6.42 -5.11
CA GLY A 81 -9.92 -6.31 -4.31
C GLY A 81 -9.90 -7.27 -3.12
N ALA A 82 -10.99 -7.29 -2.34
CA ALA A 82 -11.10 -8.12 -1.14
C ALA A 82 -11.14 -9.63 -1.45
N THR A 83 -11.71 -10.02 -2.59
CA THR A 83 -11.79 -11.42 -3.08
C THR A 83 -10.52 -11.87 -3.81
N ALA A 84 -9.54 -10.98 -3.99
CA ALA A 84 -8.32 -11.22 -4.76
C ALA A 84 -8.54 -11.45 -6.27
N GLU A 85 -9.68 -11.00 -6.81
CA GLU A 85 -10.05 -11.16 -8.22
C GLU A 85 -9.63 -9.95 -9.08
N ALA A 86 -9.18 -8.86 -8.46
CA ALA A 86 -8.67 -7.70 -9.18
C ALA A 86 -7.39 -8.05 -9.97
N ASP A 87 -7.16 -7.35 -11.08
CA ASP A 87 -5.91 -7.48 -11.84
C ASP A 87 -4.79 -6.65 -11.19
N PHE A 88 -4.33 -7.11 -10.02
CA PHE A 88 -3.30 -6.42 -9.25
C PHE A 88 -2.01 -6.18 -10.03
N LYS A 89 -1.66 -7.10 -10.95
CA LYS A 89 -0.43 -6.99 -11.73
C LYS A 89 -0.48 -5.81 -12.69
N ASN A 90 -1.60 -5.58 -13.36
CA ASN A 90 -1.74 -4.48 -14.31
C ASN A 90 -2.24 -3.19 -13.66
N MET A 91 -2.79 -3.26 -12.44
CA MET A 91 -3.27 -2.10 -11.67
C MET A 91 -2.13 -1.31 -11.01
N VAL A 92 -1.06 -1.99 -10.60
CA VAL A 92 0.00 -1.38 -9.81
C VAL A 92 0.91 -0.48 -10.65
N SER A 93 1.22 0.71 -10.15
CA SER A 93 2.19 1.60 -10.78
C SER A 93 3.63 1.27 -10.35
N PRO A 94 4.65 1.64 -11.16
CA PRO A 94 6.05 1.51 -10.76
C PRO A 94 6.37 2.19 -9.42
N TYR A 95 5.72 3.33 -9.15
CA TYR A 95 5.87 4.03 -7.88
C TYR A 95 5.35 3.21 -6.68
N THR A 96 4.20 2.55 -6.85
CA THR A 96 3.68 1.63 -5.83
C THR A 96 4.61 0.46 -5.59
N LEU A 97 5.32 -0.05 -6.60
CA LEU A 97 6.33 -1.09 -6.39
C LEU A 97 7.52 -0.61 -5.54
N GLN A 98 7.93 0.65 -5.69
CA GLN A 98 8.95 1.24 -4.81
C GLN A 98 8.45 1.37 -3.36
N ILE A 99 7.18 1.78 -3.17
CA ILE A 99 6.53 1.79 -1.85
C ILE A 99 6.47 0.38 -1.27
N LEU A 100 6.10 -0.62 -2.08
CA LEU A 100 5.97 -2.02 -1.67
C LEU A 100 7.29 -2.56 -1.11
N GLU A 101 8.42 -2.26 -1.75
CA GLU A 101 9.76 -2.66 -1.26
C GLU A 101 10.13 -2.04 0.09
N LYS A 102 9.58 -0.85 0.39
CA LYS A 102 9.73 -0.23 1.71
C LYS A 102 8.79 -0.84 2.73
N LEU A 103 7.51 -0.97 2.38
CA LEU A 103 6.50 -1.57 3.25
C LEU A 103 6.90 -2.98 3.69
N LYS A 104 7.50 -3.80 2.82
CA LYS A 104 8.02 -5.14 3.18
C LYS A 104 9.02 -5.12 4.36
N LYS A 105 9.67 -3.99 4.63
CA LYS A 105 10.66 -3.80 5.71
C LYS A 105 10.01 -3.33 7.03
N GLU A 106 8.75 -2.89 7.01
CA GLU A 106 7.99 -2.46 8.19
C GLU A 106 7.56 -3.66 9.04
N LYS A 107 8.45 -4.10 9.94
CA LYS A 107 8.25 -5.33 10.73
C LYS A 107 7.03 -5.29 11.65
N GLN A 108 6.64 -4.11 12.12
CA GLN A 108 5.48 -3.98 13.01
C GLN A 108 4.16 -4.09 12.26
N LEU A 109 4.15 -3.78 10.97
CA LEU A 109 2.94 -3.72 10.17
C LEU A 109 2.47 -5.11 9.72
N TRP A 110 3.38 -6.06 9.58
CA TRP A 110 3.08 -7.35 8.96
C TRP A 110 3.29 -8.53 9.91
N GLU A 111 2.34 -9.46 9.89
CA GLU A 111 2.49 -10.78 10.48
C GLU A 111 2.87 -11.77 9.37
N LYS A 112 3.98 -12.49 9.57
CA LYS A 112 4.47 -13.48 8.61
C LYS A 112 4.15 -14.87 9.11
N SER A 113 3.32 -15.58 8.36
CA SER A 113 3.16 -17.03 8.50
C SER A 113 4.03 -17.77 7.48
N SER A 114 4.09 -19.09 7.56
CA SER A 114 4.81 -19.92 6.60
C SER A 114 4.26 -19.86 5.17
N LYS A 115 3.04 -19.34 4.99
CA LYS A 115 2.35 -19.32 3.69
C LYS A 115 2.01 -17.91 3.22
N GLU A 116 1.79 -16.97 4.14
CA GLU A 116 1.26 -15.65 3.81
C GLU A 116 1.84 -14.54 4.70
N THR A 117 1.97 -13.34 4.12
CA THR A 117 2.16 -12.09 4.86
C THR A 117 0.79 -11.41 4.97
N THR A 118 0.34 -11.16 6.20
CA THR A 118 -0.94 -10.51 6.50
C THR A 118 -0.71 -9.27 7.36
N LEU A 119 -1.73 -8.41 7.46
CA LEU A 119 -1.68 -7.25 8.35
C LEU A 119 -1.58 -7.70 9.81
N ASN A 120 -0.69 -7.08 10.59
CA ASN A 120 -0.55 -7.35 12.01
C ASN A 120 -1.59 -6.55 12.80
N TYR A 121 -2.76 -7.15 13.03
CA TYR A 121 -3.87 -6.53 13.76
C TYR A 121 -3.56 -6.23 15.24
N LYS A 122 -2.48 -6.81 15.80
CA LYS A 122 -2.03 -6.56 17.18
C LYS A 122 -1.06 -5.38 17.28
N SER A 123 -0.63 -4.81 16.16
CA SER A 123 0.29 -3.67 16.17
C SER A 123 -0.40 -2.41 16.67
N GLU A 124 0.36 -1.56 17.37
CA GLU A 124 -0.12 -0.26 17.85
C GLU A 124 -0.66 0.59 16.69
N PHE A 125 0.01 0.54 15.54
CA PHE A 125 -0.40 1.24 14.34
C PHE A 125 -1.77 0.78 13.82
N VAL A 126 -1.97 -0.53 13.64
CA VAL A 126 -3.22 -1.06 13.08
C VAL A 126 -4.38 -0.89 14.06
N GLN A 127 -4.16 -1.05 15.36
CA GLN A 127 -5.17 -0.72 16.37
C GLN A 127 -5.56 0.75 16.30
N CYS A 128 -4.58 1.67 16.22
CA CYS A 128 -4.85 3.08 16.05
C CYS A 128 -5.64 3.38 14.76
N LEU A 129 -5.36 2.70 13.65
CA LEU A 129 -6.16 2.85 12.42
C LEU A 129 -7.63 2.55 12.67
N ILE A 130 -7.91 1.38 13.27
CA ILE A 130 -9.27 0.91 13.52
C ILE A 130 -9.99 1.83 14.50
N GLU A 131 -9.32 2.25 15.57
CA GLU A 131 -9.89 3.15 16.59
C GLU A 131 -10.25 4.53 16.03
N ASN A 132 -9.59 4.98 14.95
CA ASN A 132 -9.86 6.28 14.33
C ASN A 132 -10.86 6.21 13.16
N ILE A 133 -11.38 5.03 12.82
CA ILE A 133 -12.48 4.91 11.85
C ILE A 133 -13.70 5.72 12.34
N LYS A 134 -14.22 6.60 11.50
CA LYS A 134 -15.31 7.53 11.80
C LYS A 134 -16.63 6.80 11.97
N ASN A 135 -16.95 5.91 11.02
CA ASN A 135 -18.18 5.14 11.04
C ASN A 135 -18.13 4.06 12.13
N GLN A 136 -19.00 4.18 13.13
CA GLN A 136 -18.99 3.30 14.30
C GLN A 136 -19.40 1.86 13.97
N GLU A 137 -20.29 1.65 13.00
CA GLU A 137 -20.69 0.31 12.59
C GLU A 137 -19.54 -0.44 11.91
N ILE A 138 -18.76 0.27 11.08
CA ILE A 138 -17.53 -0.25 10.46
C ILE A 138 -16.51 -0.62 11.52
N LYS A 139 -16.22 0.30 12.44
CA LYS A 139 -15.29 0.06 13.54
C LYS A 139 -15.70 -1.14 14.39
N GLN A 140 -16.94 -1.17 14.86
CA GLN A 140 -17.45 -2.24 15.72
C GLN A 140 -17.42 -3.60 15.04
N LYS A 141 -17.75 -3.65 13.74
CA LYS A 141 -17.67 -4.90 12.99
C LYS A 141 -16.24 -5.42 12.89
N ILE A 142 -15.28 -4.55 12.57
CA ILE A 142 -13.86 -4.93 12.50
C ILE A 142 -13.39 -5.43 13.88
N GLN A 143 -13.64 -4.67 14.95
CA GLN A 143 -13.28 -5.05 16.32
C GLN A 143 -13.91 -6.39 16.73
N THR A 144 -15.20 -6.59 16.45
CA THR A 144 -15.89 -7.85 16.78
C THR A 144 -15.24 -9.04 16.07
N LEU A 145 -14.90 -8.90 14.78
CA LEU A 145 -14.25 -9.96 14.02
C LEU A 145 -12.81 -10.22 14.46
N LEU A 146 -12.10 -9.19 14.93
CA LEU A 146 -10.80 -9.35 15.56
C LEU A 146 -10.87 -10.13 16.88
N ASP A 147 -11.84 -9.82 17.72
CA ASP A 147 -12.02 -10.47 19.03
C ASP A 147 -12.28 -11.98 18.91
N VAL A 148 -12.91 -12.41 17.81
CA VAL A 148 -13.19 -13.83 17.54
C VAL A 148 -12.21 -14.47 16.54
N ASP A 149 -11.10 -13.80 16.21
CA ASP A 149 -10.06 -14.27 15.28
C ASP A 149 -10.64 -14.71 13.90
N TYR A 150 -11.61 -13.94 13.39
CA TYR A 150 -12.35 -14.24 12.18
C TYR A 150 -12.23 -13.16 11.10
N LEU A 151 -11.43 -12.12 11.35
CA LEU A 151 -11.20 -11.06 10.38
C LEU A 151 -10.34 -11.59 9.22
N ASN A 152 -10.90 -11.54 8.01
CA ASN A 152 -10.21 -11.87 6.77
C ASN A 152 -10.82 -11.02 5.63
N PRO A 153 -10.00 -10.47 4.72
CA PRO A 153 -10.46 -9.77 3.51
C PRO A 153 -11.67 -10.40 2.81
N ALA A 154 -11.66 -11.72 2.59
CA ALA A 154 -12.71 -12.39 1.83
C ALA A 154 -14.07 -12.38 2.57
N PHE A 155 -14.07 -12.48 3.90
CA PHE A 155 -15.30 -12.39 4.70
C PHE A 155 -15.81 -10.95 4.83
N MET A 156 -14.91 -9.99 4.68
CA MET A 156 -15.25 -8.57 4.69
C MET A 156 -15.64 -8.02 3.32
N ALA A 157 -15.49 -8.78 2.24
CA ALA A 157 -15.70 -8.31 0.88
C ALA A 157 -17.07 -7.62 0.68
N GLU A 158 -18.17 -8.26 1.10
CA GLU A 158 -19.49 -7.66 0.99
C GLU A 158 -19.64 -6.41 1.85
N PHE A 159 -19.00 -6.41 3.03
CA PHE A 159 -19.00 -5.25 3.90
C PHE A 159 -18.24 -4.06 3.30
N TYR A 160 -17.12 -4.30 2.62
CA TYR A 160 -16.37 -3.25 1.93
C TYR A 160 -17.13 -2.67 0.74
N ARG A 161 -17.87 -3.50 -0.01
CA ARG A 161 -18.70 -3.02 -1.14
C ARG A 161 -19.75 -2.03 -0.70
N VAL A 162 -20.53 -2.38 0.33
CA VAL A 162 -21.63 -1.52 0.79
C VAL A 162 -21.15 -0.25 1.50
N ASN A 163 -19.88 -0.20 1.95
CA ASN A 163 -19.26 0.95 2.60
C ASN A 163 -18.14 1.59 1.75
N SER A 164 -18.22 1.47 0.41
CA SER A 164 -17.21 2.03 -0.50
C SER A 164 -17.11 3.56 -0.41
N VAL A 165 -18.22 4.24 -0.14
CA VAL A 165 -18.26 5.70 0.10
C VAL A 165 -17.56 6.07 1.41
N ASP A 166 -17.78 5.31 2.49
CA ASP A 166 -17.07 5.55 3.75
C ASP A 166 -15.55 5.44 3.58
N ALA A 167 -15.07 4.51 2.74
CA ALA A 167 -13.64 4.39 2.45
C ALA A 167 -13.09 5.64 1.75
N LEU A 168 -13.86 6.27 0.85
CA LEU A 168 -13.43 7.50 0.19
C LEU A 168 -13.27 8.67 1.20
N ASP A 169 -14.24 8.81 2.12
CA ASP A 169 -14.36 9.93 3.06
C ASP A 169 -13.51 9.77 4.34
N ASP A 170 -13.13 8.53 4.67
CA ASP A 170 -12.38 8.19 5.86
C ASP A 170 -11.01 7.59 5.51
N LYS A 171 -9.97 8.42 5.62
CA LYS A 171 -8.59 8.02 5.29
C LYS A 171 -8.02 6.96 6.22
N TYR A 172 -8.54 6.83 7.45
CA TYR A 172 -8.16 5.71 8.32
C TYR A 172 -8.73 4.40 7.79
N PHE A 173 -9.99 4.40 7.36
CA PHE A 173 -10.63 3.22 6.79
C PHE A 173 -10.05 2.86 5.41
N ALA A 174 -9.81 3.84 4.53
CA ALA A 174 -9.14 3.60 3.26
C ALA A 174 -7.76 2.98 3.43
N LEU A 175 -6.93 3.51 4.34
CA LEU A 175 -5.60 2.97 4.55
C LEU A 175 -5.67 1.56 5.15
N PHE A 176 -6.61 1.30 6.06
CA PHE A 176 -6.86 -0.05 6.57
C PHE A 176 -7.19 -1.03 5.41
N ILE A 177 -8.10 -0.66 4.51
CA ILE A 177 -8.46 -1.49 3.34
C ILE A 177 -7.24 -1.71 2.43
N ALA A 178 -6.46 -0.67 2.14
CA ALA A 178 -5.27 -0.79 1.29
C ALA A 178 -4.25 -1.78 1.89
N LEU A 179 -4.00 -1.67 3.21
CA LEU A 179 -3.04 -2.52 3.91
C LEU A 179 -3.54 -3.96 4.11
N GLU A 180 -4.84 -4.17 4.13
CA GLU A 180 -5.43 -5.51 4.27
C GLU A 180 -5.62 -6.23 2.92
N THR A 181 -6.00 -5.50 1.87
CA THR A 181 -6.50 -6.08 0.63
C THR A 181 -5.60 -5.86 -0.58
N TYR A 182 -4.83 -4.76 -0.60
CA TYR A 182 -4.04 -4.37 -1.77
C TYR A 182 -2.57 -4.78 -1.63
N TYR A 183 -1.88 -4.23 -0.64
CA TYR A 183 -0.44 -4.46 -0.46
C TYR A 183 -0.07 -5.93 -0.21
N PRO A 184 -0.77 -6.70 0.64
CA PRO A 184 -0.49 -8.12 0.82
C PRO A 184 -0.63 -8.95 -0.47
N ARG A 185 -1.51 -8.54 -1.40
CA ARG A 185 -1.69 -9.22 -2.68
C ARG A 185 -0.53 -8.92 -3.62
N LEU A 186 -0.10 -7.67 -3.68
CA LEU A 186 1.10 -7.30 -4.43
C LEU A 186 2.35 -8.02 -3.91
N MET A 187 2.48 -8.22 -2.60
CA MET A 187 3.61 -8.99 -2.03
C MET A 187 3.66 -10.46 -2.48
N LYS A 188 2.54 -11.02 -2.97
CA LYS A 188 2.45 -12.40 -3.48
C LYS A 188 2.75 -12.51 -4.98
N ILE A 189 2.94 -11.38 -5.68
CA ILE A 189 3.20 -11.33 -7.11
C ILE A 189 4.71 -11.15 -7.35
N GLU A 190 5.26 -11.94 -8.26
CA GLU A 190 6.62 -11.76 -8.77
C GLU A 190 6.61 -10.69 -9.88
N PHE A 191 7.23 -9.54 -9.59
CA PHE A 191 7.43 -8.45 -10.56
C PHE A 191 8.84 -8.55 -11.15
N THR A 192 8.95 -8.26 -12.44
CA THR A 192 10.23 -8.21 -13.14
C THR A 192 10.91 -6.85 -12.92
N ALA A 193 12.24 -6.81 -13.05
CA ALA A 193 13.02 -5.57 -12.85
C ALA A 193 12.66 -4.43 -13.83
N LEU A 194 12.00 -4.72 -14.94
CA LEU A 194 11.55 -3.71 -15.90
C LEU A 194 10.29 -2.98 -15.41
N GLU A 195 9.44 -3.65 -14.61
CA GLU A 195 8.21 -3.08 -14.07
C GLU A 195 8.50 -2.10 -12.90
N THR A 196 9.72 -2.08 -12.36
CA THR A 196 10.10 -1.27 -11.17
C THR A 196 10.80 0.06 -11.48
N VAL A 197 11.09 0.38 -12.75
CA VAL A 197 12.00 1.48 -13.14
C VAL A 197 11.36 2.56 -14.02
N GLU A 198 10.10 2.40 -14.47
CA GLU A 198 9.41 3.40 -15.31
C GLU A 198 8.78 4.58 -14.54
#